data_AF-A0A1W9QXZ6-F1
#
_entry.id   AF-A0A1W9QXZ6-F1
#
_cell.length_a   1.000
_cell.length_b   1.000
_cell.length_c   1.000
_cell.angle_alpha   90.00
_cell.angle_beta   90.00
_cell.angle_gamma   90.00
#
_symmetry.space_group_name_H-M   'P 1'
#
loop_
_entity.id
_entity.type
_entity.pdbx_description
1 polymer ?
#
loop_
_entity_poly.entity_id
_entity_poly.type
_entity_poly.pdbx_seq_one_letter_code
_entity_poly.pdbx_strand_id
1 'polypeptide(L)'
;MQFLGAAGTVTGSKYLLAIDGFHIHIDSGLFQGLKELKERNWKDIPFPASKIDCVILTHGHLDHTGYLPLLVNQGLDCPVYCT
;
A
#
# COMPACT_ATOMS: atom_id res chain seq x y z
N MET A 1 12.50 -5.41 4.28
CA MET A 1 11.35 -5.23 3.39
C MET A 1 10.24 -6.19 3.81
N GLN A 2 9.00 -5.71 3.91
CA GLN A 2 7.82 -6.49 4.28
C GLN A 2 6.82 -6.51 3.11
N PHE A 3 6.27 -7.70 2.84
CA PHE A 3 5.23 -7.92 1.83
C PHE A 3 3.85 -7.77 2.47
N LEU A 4 3.05 -6.82 2.00
CA LEU A 4 1.69 -6.56 2.51
C LEU A 4 0.60 -7.01 1.53
N GLY A 5 0.94 -7.13 0.26
CA GLY A 5 0.09 -7.67 -0.80
C GLY A 5 0.90 -8.18 -1.99
N ALA A 6 0.23 -8.59 -3.07
CA ALA A 6 0.84 -9.26 -4.23
C ALA A 6 1.76 -10.46 -3.90
N ALA A 7 1.56 -11.09 -2.72
CA ALA A 7 2.26 -12.29 -2.30
C ALA A 7 1.32 -13.50 -2.45
N GLY A 8 1.66 -14.43 -3.34
CA GLY A 8 0.78 -15.56 -3.71
C GLY A 8 -0.44 -15.15 -4.53
N THR A 9 -0.46 -13.92 -5.05
CA THR A 9 -1.51 -13.35 -5.92
C THR A 9 -0.94 -12.19 -6.73
N VAL A 10 -1.60 -11.78 -7.82
CA VAL A 10 -1.13 -10.68 -8.70
C VAL A 10 -1.54 -9.31 -8.16
N THR A 11 -2.65 -9.24 -7.43
CA THR A 11 -3.33 -7.98 -7.10
C THR A 11 -3.01 -7.48 -5.69
N GLY A 12 -3.28 -6.19 -5.45
CA GLY A 12 -3.12 -5.56 -4.15
C GLY A 12 -1.67 -5.22 -3.79
N SER A 13 -0.84 -4.90 -4.79
CA SER A 13 0.58 -4.57 -4.64
C SER A 13 0.78 -3.52 -3.54
N LYS A 14 1.50 -3.91 -2.48
CA LYS A 14 1.82 -3.08 -1.30
C LYS A 14 3.04 -3.65 -0.61
N TYR A 15 4.04 -2.80 -0.38
CA TYR A 15 5.25 -3.17 0.36
C TYR A 15 5.63 -2.07 1.35
N LEU A 16 6.31 -2.48 2.42
CA LEU A 16 6.94 -1.56 3.36
C LEU A 16 8.45 -1.83 3.37
N LEU A 17 9.22 -0.83 2.98
CA LEU A 17 10.67 -0.84 3.08
C LEU A 17 11.08 0.05 4.27
N ALA A 18 11.68 -0.55 5.28
CA ALA A 18 12.27 0.15 6.40
C ALA A 18 13.80 0.14 6.24
N ILE A 19 14.42 1.31 6.29
CA ILE A 19 15.87 1.51 6.21
C ILE A 19 16.28 2.67 7.11
N ASP A 20 17.21 2.44 8.04
CA ASP A 20 17.75 3.47 8.95
C ASP A 20 16.69 4.34 9.66
N GLY A 21 15.54 3.73 10.01
CA GLY A 21 14.41 4.42 10.66
C GLY A 21 13.45 5.12 9.70
N PHE A 22 13.73 5.12 8.40
CA PHE A 22 12.87 5.66 7.35
C PHE A 22 11.97 4.56 6.78
N HIS A 23 10.69 4.86 6.58
CA HIS A 23 9.63 3.94 6.17
C HIS A 23 9.04 4.36 4.82
N ILE A 24 9.38 3.61 3.78
CA ILE A 24 8.91 3.83 2.42
C ILE A 24 7.77 2.85 2.13
N HIS A 25 6.60 3.38 1.79
CA HIS A 25 5.49 2.59 1.30
C HIS A 25 5.54 2.52 -0.23
N ILE A 26 5.76 1.34 -0.78
CA ILE A 26 5.86 1.12 -2.23
C ILE A 26 4.54 0.50 -2.70
N ASP A 27 3.87 1.20 -3.60
CA ASP A 27 2.50 0.96 -4.06
C ASP A 27 1.46 0.94 -2.94
N SER A 28 0.22 1.25 -3.30
CA SER A 28 -0.95 1.16 -2.44
C SER A 28 -2.13 0.56 -3.20
N GLY A 29 -2.03 -0.72 -3.54
CA GLY A 29 -2.97 -1.40 -4.43
C GLY A 29 -4.21 -2.00 -3.77
N LEU A 30 -5.33 -2.01 -4.48
CA LEU A 30 -6.51 -2.82 -4.14
C LEU A 30 -6.30 -4.28 -4.55
N PHE A 31 -6.74 -5.21 -3.69
CA PHE A 31 -6.96 -6.60 -4.06
C PHE A 31 -8.23 -6.73 -4.92
N GLN A 32 -8.12 -7.45 -6.02
CA GLN A 32 -9.18 -7.65 -7.02
C GLN A 32 -9.52 -9.14 -7.22
N GLY A 33 -10.48 -9.43 -8.11
CA GLY A 33 -10.81 -10.79 -8.50
C GLY A 33 -11.73 -11.51 -7.50
N LEU A 34 -11.29 -12.68 -7.03
CA LEU A 34 -12.03 -13.56 -6.11
C LEU A 34 -12.51 -12.80 -4.86
N LYS A 35 -13.66 -13.20 -4.33
CA LYS A 35 -14.27 -12.54 -3.18
C LYS A 35 -13.32 -12.49 -1.98
N GLU A 36 -12.66 -13.60 -1.67
CA GLU A 36 -11.72 -13.71 -0.56
C GLU A 36 -10.55 -12.72 -0.67
N LEU A 37 -10.08 -12.45 -1.89
CA LEU A 37 -9.04 -11.44 -2.12
C LEU A 37 -9.58 -10.03 -1.86
N LYS A 38 -10.75 -9.70 -2.40
CA LYS A 38 -11.37 -8.38 -2.21
C LYS A 38 -11.68 -8.07 -0.75
N GLU A 39 -12.01 -9.08 0.06
CA GLU A 39 -12.23 -8.92 1.50
C GLU A 39 -10.97 -8.42 2.23
N ARG A 40 -9.77 -8.65 1.68
CA ARG A 40 -8.52 -8.12 2.25
C ARG A 40 -8.41 -6.60 2.14
N ASN A 41 -9.19 -5.93 1.29
CA ASN A 41 -9.21 -4.46 1.22
C ASN A 41 -9.80 -3.80 2.46
N TRP A 42 -10.56 -4.53 3.27
CA TRP A 42 -11.15 -4.02 4.51
C TRP A 42 -10.22 -4.20 5.72
N LYS A 43 -9.06 -4.82 5.53
CA LYS A 43 -8.06 -4.99 6.56
C LYS A 43 -7.06 -3.85 6.48
N ASP A 44 -6.78 -3.24 7.63
CA ASP A 44 -5.71 -2.28 7.75
C ASP A 44 -4.35 -2.96 7.53
N ILE A 45 -3.37 -2.20 7.05
CA ILE A 45 -1.99 -2.67 7.04
C ILE A 45 -1.46 -2.73 8.48
N PRO A 46 -0.57 -3.69 8.83
CA PRO A 46 -0.02 -3.84 10.17
C PRO A 46 1.10 -2.80 10.46
N PHE A 47 0.92 -1.55 10.02
CA PHE A 47 1.83 -0.44 10.23
C PHE A 47 1.05 0.88 10.27
N PRO A 48 1.27 1.76 11.26
CA PRO A 48 0.52 3.02 11.33
C PRO A 48 0.79 3.91 10.11
N ALA A 49 -0.27 4.34 9.43
CA ALA A 49 -0.16 5.17 8.22
C ALA A 49 0.58 6.50 8.50
N SER A 50 0.39 7.07 9.69
CA SER A 50 1.07 8.30 10.14
C SER A 50 2.57 8.17 10.38
N LYS A 51 3.13 6.95 10.33
CA LYS A 51 4.57 6.70 10.46
C LYS A 51 5.25 6.43 9.11
N ILE A 52 4.51 6.52 8.00
CA ILE A 52 5.08 6.38 6.66
C ILE A 52 5.70 7.72 6.28
N ASP A 53 6.97 7.69 5.88
CA ASP A 53 7.73 8.90 5.58
C ASP A 53 7.56 9.33 4.11
N CYS A 54 7.34 8.37 3.20
CA CYS A 54 6.89 8.65 1.84
C CYS A 54 6.19 7.46 1.19
N VAL A 55 5.40 7.75 0.16
CA VAL A 55 4.81 6.77 -0.74
C VAL A 55 5.45 6.88 -2.12
N ILE A 56 5.79 5.74 -2.73
CA ILE A 56 6.21 5.64 -4.13
C ILE A 56 5.15 4.83 -4.87
N LEU A 57 4.53 5.41 -5.90
CA LEU A 57 3.63 4.69 -6.79
C LEU A 57 4.39 4.34 -8.07
N THR A 58 4.44 3.06 -8.39
CA THR A 58 5.20 2.58 -9.56
C THR A 58 4.55 2.97 -10.89
N HIS A 59 3.20 2.98 -10.96
CA HIS A 59 2.41 3.37 -12.11
C HIS A 59 0.91 3.49 -11.75
N GLY A 60 0.09 3.99 -12.68
CA GLY A 60 -1.32 4.34 -12.44
C GLY A 60 -2.33 3.20 -12.39
N HIS A 61 -1.93 1.92 -12.34
CA HIS A 61 -2.91 0.82 -12.25
C HIS A 61 -3.55 0.76 -10.86
N LEU A 62 -4.81 0.32 -10.81
CA LEU A 62 -5.64 0.35 -9.60
C LEU A 62 -5.17 -0.65 -8.53
N ASP A 63 -4.60 -1.77 -8.94
CA ASP A 63 -3.96 -2.75 -8.06
C ASP A 63 -2.56 -2.31 -7.57
N HIS A 64 -2.15 -1.08 -7.90
CA HIS A 64 -0.98 -0.39 -7.36
C HIS A 64 -1.32 0.95 -6.68
N THR A 65 -2.50 1.53 -6.91
CA THR A 65 -2.84 2.89 -6.41
C THR A 65 -4.17 2.99 -5.64
N GLY A 66 -5.08 2.04 -5.82
CA GLY A 66 -6.47 2.19 -5.39
C GLY A 66 -6.73 2.12 -3.88
N TYR A 67 -5.78 1.63 -3.07
CA TYR A 67 -5.85 1.61 -1.61
C TYR A 67 -5.34 2.92 -0.98
N LEU A 68 -4.64 3.76 -1.75
CA LEU A 68 -4.05 5.01 -1.25
C LEU A 68 -5.05 5.93 -0.53
N PRO A 69 -6.29 6.15 -1.03
CA PRO A 69 -7.25 7.01 -0.33
C PRO A 69 -7.62 6.49 1.07
N LEU A 70 -7.61 5.16 1.28
CA LEU A 70 -7.87 4.58 2.58
C LEU A 70 -6.71 4.83 3.55
N LEU A 71 -5.46 4.77 3.08
CA LEU A 71 -4.29 5.16 3.88
C LEU A 71 -4.34 6.64 4.31
N VAL A 72 -4.75 7.53 3.40
CA VAL A 72 -4.99 8.95 3.74
C VAL A 72 -6.04 9.07 4.84
N ASN A 73 -7.15 8.35 4.72
CA ASN A 73 -8.18 8.33 5.76
C ASN A 73 -7.71 7.71 7.10
N GLN A 74 -6.69 6.84 7.07
CA GLN A 74 -6.04 6.25 8.25
C GLN A 74 -4.94 7.14 8.85
N GLY A 75 -4.72 8.34 8.31
CA GLY A 75 -3.78 9.33 8.85
C GLY A 75 -2.43 9.38 8.15
N LEU A 76 -2.33 8.90 6.91
CA LEU A 76 -1.18 9.18 6.03
C LEU A 76 -1.13 10.68 5.72
N ASP A 77 -0.03 11.33 6.06
CA ASP A 77 0.23 12.75 5.81
C ASP A 77 1.69 12.94 5.37
N CYS A 78 2.03 12.40 4.20
CA CYS A 78 3.39 12.45 3.65
C CYS A 78 3.37 12.60 2.11
N PRO A 79 4.52 12.93 1.49
CA PRO A 79 4.62 13.04 0.04
C PRO A 79 4.35 11.70 -0.68
N VAL A 80 3.67 11.81 -1.82
CA VAL A 80 3.46 10.71 -2.77
C VAL A 80 4.23 11.02 -4.04
N TYR A 81 5.16 10.14 -4.41
CA TYR A 81 6.00 10.28 -5.61
C TYR A 81 5.54 9.35 -6.73
N CYS A 82 5.37 9.90 -7.92
CA CYS A 82 5.11 9.19 -9.16
C CYS A 82 5.61 10.02 -10.36
N THR A 83 5.62 9.43 -11.56
CA THR A 83 5.88 10.15 -12.83
C THR A 83 4.67 10.91 -13.33
#